data_AF-A0AAD0YAX9-F1
#
_entry.id   AF-A0AAD0YAX9-F1
#
_cell.length_a   1.000
_cell.length_b   1.000
_cell.length_c   1.000
_cell.angle_alpha   90.00
_cell.angle_beta   90.00
_cell.angle_gamma   90.00
#
_symmetry.space_group_name_H-M   'P 1'
#
loop_
_entity.id
_entity.type
_entity.pdbx_description
1 polymer ?
#
loop_
_entity_poly.entity_id
_entity_poly.type
_entity_poly.pdbx_seq_one_letter_code
_entity_poly.pdbx_strand_id
1 'polypeptide(L)'
;MDNLTVERLRVIENLKEVPDEELQWLIDHGTIIKLPAGKYIFKPGDILPGPFIILFGKVRLCLPIGHERQEVGTYEENAIGGNLPFSRAKIANLFTEVVEELTYLQFPLELLEQMTQTKFYLTQALVHVMANRIKDYTAFEQQTEKMMALGKLSAGLAHELNNPAAAVVRGAAALAENLKKAPNLFSQVISFNIPSEDIAYVCSKITAVSQTQKPVMTMMERSSLEDDLFDWLEREGVADTSETAEILTDFGFGTNDLAALLSHIPEGGVNAIFAWINSNLVTEKIVNDIKDASARISNLVGAVKNFTHMDQGHGKKKADIHIGIRNTLIMLEHKIRNGNVNVIEKYDTELPPVSAMIGELNQVWTNLLDNALDAMEPNGSGQLTISTHRAGDCVHVTISDNGTGIPESIKGNIFNPFFTTKPIGKGTGLGLDVVMRIVKQHKGVVKVSSNPGKTDMIVEFPIEG
;
A
#
# COMPACT_ATOMS: atom_id res chain seq x y z
N MET A 1 40.35 41.62 -3.42
CA MET A 1 38.88 41.57 -3.32
C MET A 1 38.41 41.46 -4.75
N ASP A 2 38.08 40.24 -5.19
CA ASP A 2 37.60 40.03 -6.55
C ASP A 2 36.29 40.80 -6.71
N ASN A 3 36.29 41.86 -7.53
CA ASN A 3 35.11 42.68 -7.75
C ASN A 3 34.05 41.80 -8.42
N LEU A 4 32.99 41.45 -7.69
CA LEU A 4 31.80 40.83 -8.26
C LEU A 4 31.23 41.79 -9.32
N THR A 5 31.04 41.29 -10.54
CA THR A 5 30.52 42.09 -11.65
C THR A 5 29.12 41.65 -12.05
N VAL A 6 28.41 42.52 -12.77
CA VAL A 6 27.08 42.22 -13.33
C VAL A 6 27.14 41.00 -14.26
N GLU A 7 28.21 40.86 -15.05
CA GLU A 7 28.41 39.72 -15.95
C GLU A 7 28.46 38.39 -15.20
N ARG A 8 29.05 38.36 -13.98
CA ARG A 8 29.07 37.14 -13.17
C ARG A 8 27.66 36.73 -12.73
N LEU A 9 26.82 37.68 -12.34
CA LEU A 9 25.43 37.39 -11.96
C LEU A 9 24.57 36.99 -13.16
N ARG A 10 24.88 37.51 -14.35
CA ARG A 10 24.15 37.21 -15.60
C ARG A 10 24.30 35.76 -16.07
N VAL A 11 25.30 35.02 -15.57
CA VAL A 11 25.44 33.57 -15.80
C VAL A 11 24.30 32.79 -15.11
N ILE A 12 23.72 33.34 -14.05
CA ILE A 12 22.65 32.71 -13.28
C ILE A 12 21.36 32.81 -14.09
N GLU A 13 20.79 31.66 -14.45
CA GLU A 13 19.63 31.59 -15.35
C GLU A 13 18.45 32.46 -14.87
N ASN A 14 18.14 32.43 -13.58
CA ASN A 14 17.06 33.22 -13.00
C ASN A 14 17.30 34.74 -13.05
N LEU A 15 18.53 35.21 -13.23
CA LEU A 15 18.90 36.62 -13.23
C LEU A 15 19.20 37.17 -14.63
N LYS A 16 19.16 36.34 -15.68
CA LYS A 16 19.53 36.74 -17.06
C LYS A 16 18.75 37.95 -17.58
N GLU A 17 17.46 38.00 -17.27
CA GLU A 17 16.52 39.04 -17.71
C GLU A 17 16.48 40.26 -16.77
N VAL A 18 17.27 40.27 -15.69
CA VAL A 18 17.30 41.40 -14.75
C VAL A 18 18.19 42.51 -15.35
N PRO A 19 17.71 43.78 -15.39
CA PRO A 19 18.49 44.90 -15.88
C PRO A 19 19.78 45.13 -15.07
N ASP A 20 20.82 45.61 -15.75
CA ASP A 20 22.16 45.84 -15.20
C ASP A 20 22.13 46.77 -13.99
N GLU A 21 21.27 47.79 -14.01
CA GLU A 21 21.11 48.73 -12.88
C GLU A 21 20.56 48.05 -11.61
N GLU A 22 19.68 47.06 -11.75
CA GLU A 22 19.15 46.31 -10.60
C GLU A 22 20.15 45.26 -10.10
N LEU A 23 20.91 44.64 -11.01
CA LEU A 23 22.00 43.72 -10.65
C LEU A 23 23.16 44.47 -9.97
N GLN A 24 23.53 45.64 -10.48
CA GLN A 24 24.54 46.48 -9.85
C GLN A 24 24.09 46.93 -8.47
N TRP A 25 22.80 47.29 -8.32
CA TRP A 25 22.25 47.61 -7.01
C TRP A 25 22.33 46.43 -6.02
N LEU A 26 22.06 45.21 -6.47
CA LEU A 26 22.22 43.99 -5.67
C LEU A 26 23.69 43.78 -5.24
N ILE A 27 24.65 44.06 -6.12
CA ILE A 27 26.09 43.97 -5.83
C ILE A 27 26.49 45.04 -4.80
N ASP A 28 26.07 46.29 -5.01
CA ASP A 28 26.44 47.43 -4.18
C ASP A 28 25.95 47.31 -2.74
N HIS A 29 24.83 46.62 -2.54
CA HIS A 29 24.20 46.43 -1.23
C HIS A 29 24.41 45.03 -0.64
N GLY A 30 25.04 44.13 -1.39
CA GLY A 30 25.35 42.77 -0.95
C GLY A 30 26.73 42.66 -0.31
N THR A 31 26.89 41.70 0.60
CA THR A 31 28.18 41.38 1.22
C THR A 31 28.70 40.05 0.71
N ILE A 32 29.94 40.02 0.22
CA ILE A 32 30.59 38.77 -0.16
C ILE A 32 31.14 38.11 1.10
N ILE A 33 30.72 36.87 1.35
CA ILE A 33 31.14 36.07 2.50
C ILE A 33 31.88 34.83 1.98
N LYS A 34 33.03 34.54 2.61
CA LYS A 34 33.82 33.33 2.36
C LYS A 34 33.80 32.42 3.58
N LEU A 35 33.50 31.14 3.38
CA LEU A 35 33.48 30.14 4.45
C LEU A 35 34.29 28.90 4.06
N PRO A 36 35.15 28.37 4.96
CA PRO A 36 35.83 27.11 4.73
C PRO A 36 34.88 25.92 4.91
N ALA A 37 35.27 24.77 4.33
CA ALA A 37 34.58 23.50 4.51
C ALA A 37 34.37 23.14 6.00
N GLY A 38 33.23 22.51 6.30
CA GLY A 38 32.81 22.13 7.66
C GLY A 38 32.18 23.26 8.48
N LYS A 39 32.06 24.48 7.93
CA LYS A 39 31.27 25.57 8.52
C LYS A 39 29.81 25.48 8.06
N TYR A 40 28.99 26.40 8.57
CA TYR A 40 27.56 26.48 8.24
C TYR A 40 27.23 27.90 7.76
N ILE A 41 26.36 28.02 6.76
CA ILE A 41 25.73 29.31 6.46
C ILE A 41 24.71 29.63 7.57
N PHE A 42 23.88 28.65 7.94
CA PHE A 42 22.96 28.72 9.07
C PHE A 42 22.69 27.32 9.63
N LYS A 43 22.30 27.28 10.91
CA LYS A 43 21.88 26.12 11.68
C LYS A 43 20.41 26.26 12.10
N PRO A 44 19.73 25.14 12.42
CA PRO A 44 18.40 25.21 13.01
C PRO A 44 18.36 26.12 14.23
N GLY A 45 17.43 27.07 14.25
CA GLY A 45 17.30 28.07 15.31
C GLY A 45 17.95 29.42 15.01
N ASP A 46 18.82 29.51 14.01
CA ASP A 46 19.41 30.79 13.58
C ASP A 46 18.35 31.67 12.90
N ILE A 47 18.44 32.98 13.09
CA ILE A 47 17.64 33.95 12.35
C ILE A 47 18.09 33.90 10.89
N LEU A 48 17.15 33.69 9.97
CA LEU A 48 17.48 33.64 8.55
C LEU A 48 17.91 35.03 8.08
N PRO A 49 19.11 35.17 7.52
CA PRO A 49 19.48 36.40 6.82
C PRO A 49 18.65 36.53 5.54
N GLY A 50 18.81 37.63 4.82
CA GLY A 50 18.14 37.84 3.52
C GLY A 50 18.56 36.81 2.46
N PRO A 51 18.19 37.03 1.19
CA PRO A 51 18.58 36.18 0.07
C PRO A 51 20.10 36.03 0.00
N PHE A 52 20.57 34.87 -0.45
CA PHE A 52 21.97 34.69 -0.80
C PHE A 52 22.13 34.04 -2.18
N ILE A 53 23.29 34.25 -2.79
CA ILE A 53 23.66 33.67 -4.08
C ILE A 53 25.01 32.98 -3.94
N ILE A 54 25.08 31.68 -4.25
CA ILE A 54 26.34 30.95 -4.27
C ILE A 54 27.11 31.35 -5.52
N LEU A 55 28.28 31.97 -5.33
CA LEU A 55 29.17 32.39 -6.39
C LEU A 55 30.22 31.32 -6.71
N PHE A 56 30.64 30.56 -5.71
CA PHE A 56 31.55 29.43 -5.86
C PHE A 56 31.40 28.47 -4.68
N GLY A 57 31.55 27.17 -4.96
CA GLY A 57 31.50 26.10 -3.96
C GLY A 57 30.13 25.46 -3.82
N LYS A 58 30.01 24.60 -2.80
CA LYS A 58 28.85 23.73 -2.60
C LYS A 58 28.45 23.66 -1.13
N VAL A 59 27.15 23.69 -0.90
CA VAL A 59 26.56 23.44 0.43
C VAL A 59 25.57 22.29 0.40
N ARG A 60 25.54 21.55 1.50
CA ARG A 60 24.60 20.47 1.76
C ARG A 60 23.51 20.96 2.71
N LEU A 61 22.27 20.63 2.38
CA LEU A 61 21.08 20.93 3.17
C LEU A 61 20.67 19.68 3.94
N CYS A 62 20.65 19.75 5.27
CA CYS A 62 20.31 18.62 6.13
C CYS A 62 19.17 18.96 7.10
N LEU A 63 18.11 18.15 7.10
CA LEU A 63 17.05 18.22 8.09
C LEU A 63 17.46 17.47 9.37
N PRO A 64 17.24 18.05 10.56
CA PRO A 64 17.35 17.32 11.83
C PRO A 64 16.18 16.34 12.00
N ILE A 65 16.47 15.05 12.15
CA ILE A 65 15.47 14.01 12.44
C ILE A 65 15.91 13.27 13.71
N GLY A 66 15.35 13.66 14.85
CA GLY A 66 15.78 13.15 16.15
C GLY A 66 17.26 13.49 16.43
N HIS A 67 18.11 12.47 16.53
CA HIS A 67 19.57 12.62 16.68
C HIS A 67 20.34 12.51 15.36
N GLU A 68 19.67 12.15 14.26
CA GLU A 68 20.28 11.99 12.94
C GLU A 68 20.04 13.21 12.04
N ARG A 69 20.86 13.32 10.98
CA ARG A 69 20.74 14.37 9.96
C ARG A 69 20.47 13.71 8.62
N GLN A 70 19.32 14.02 8.02
CA GLN A 70 18.99 13.55 6.68
C GLN A 70 19.35 14.62 5.66
N GLU A 71 20.17 14.25 4.67
CA GLU A 71 20.43 15.11 3.51
C GLU A 71 19.17 15.21 2.65
N VAL A 72 18.74 16.44 2.37
CA VAL A 72 17.53 16.74 1.57
C VAL A 72 17.84 17.48 0.29
N GLY A 73 19.09 17.87 0.08
CA GLY A 73 19.50 18.51 -1.16
C GLY A 73 20.85 19.19 -1.02
N THR A 74 21.29 19.79 -2.12
CA THR A 74 22.50 20.60 -2.16
C THR A 74 22.21 21.89 -2.93
N TYR A 75 22.90 22.96 -2.54
CA TYR A 75 23.03 24.12 -3.40
C TYR A 75 24.44 24.14 -3.97
N GLU A 76 24.50 24.28 -5.28
CA GLU A 76 25.75 24.36 -6.04
C GLU A 76 25.97 25.81 -6.53
N GLU A 77 27.03 26.01 -7.31
CA GLU A 77 27.31 27.31 -7.92
C GLU A 77 26.09 27.85 -8.68
N ASN A 78 25.84 29.16 -8.57
CA ASN A 78 24.69 29.87 -9.13
C ASN A 78 23.35 29.64 -8.41
N ALA A 79 23.31 28.80 -7.37
CA ALA A 79 22.09 28.63 -6.59
C ALA A 79 21.76 29.89 -5.81
N ILE A 80 20.47 30.25 -5.82
CA ILE A 80 19.91 31.36 -5.04
C ILE A 80 19.16 30.78 -3.86
N GLY A 81 19.51 31.14 -2.63
CA GLY A 81 18.94 30.62 -1.39
C GLY A 81 18.54 31.70 -0.39
N GLY A 82 18.24 31.28 0.84
CA GLY A 82 17.97 32.19 1.94
C GLY A 82 16.52 32.67 1.97
N ASN A 83 16.30 33.81 2.65
CA ASN A 83 14.98 34.38 2.81
C ASN A 83 14.58 35.23 1.60
N LEU A 84 13.80 34.65 0.70
CA LEU A 84 13.37 35.29 -0.55
C LEU A 84 12.18 36.25 -0.33
N PRO A 85 11.91 37.18 -1.27
CA PRO A 85 10.79 38.11 -1.15
C PRO A 85 9.46 37.42 -0.81
N PHE A 86 8.68 38.04 0.09
CA PHE A 86 7.38 37.54 0.58
C PHE A 86 7.40 36.21 1.34
N SER A 87 8.58 35.60 1.55
CA SER A 87 8.72 34.45 2.44
C SER A 87 8.36 34.84 3.88
N ARG A 88 7.62 33.96 4.56
CA ARG A 88 7.27 34.12 5.99
C ARG A 88 8.27 33.43 6.93
N ALA A 89 9.28 32.75 6.38
CA ALA A 89 10.29 32.08 7.18
C ALA A 89 11.15 33.11 7.92
N LYS A 90 11.30 32.94 9.24
CA LYS A 90 12.11 33.83 10.09
C LYS A 90 13.33 33.13 10.69
N ILE A 91 13.21 31.82 10.90
CA ILE A 91 14.19 30.98 11.59
C ILE A 91 14.54 29.83 10.66
N ALA A 92 15.82 29.48 10.61
CA ALA A 92 16.28 28.33 9.86
C ALA A 92 15.81 27.04 10.54
N ASN A 93 15.33 26.09 9.74
CA ASN A 93 14.87 24.77 10.19
C ASN A 93 15.79 23.62 9.75
N LEU A 94 16.87 23.93 9.02
CA LEU A 94 17.81 22.97 8.47
C LEU A 94 19.26 23.44 8.69
N PHE A 95 20.19 22.49 8.65
CA PHE A 95 21.61 22.79 8.59
C PHE A 95 22.00 23.07 7.14
N THR A 96 22.68 24.18 6.88
CA THR A 96 23.31 24.47 5.59
C THR A 96 24.81 24.35 5.77
N GLU A 97 25.32 23.14 5.58
CA GLU A 97 26.71 22.78 5.81
C GLU A 97 27.56 23.03 4.57
N VAL A 98 28.70 23.67 4.76
CA VAL A 98 29.67 24.00 3.71
C VAL A 98 30.52 22.76 3.42
N VAL A 99 30.42 22.22 2.20
CA VAL A 99 31.10 20.96 1.82
C VAL A 99 32.51 21.22 1.31
N GLU A 100 32.69 22.34 0.61
CA GLU A 100 33.97 22.81 0.06
C GLU A 100 34.10 24.33 0.26
N GLU A 101 35.24 24.93 -0.04
CA GLU A 101 35.42 26.39 0.12
C GLU A 101 34.31 27.16 -0.61
N LEU A 102 33.52 27.91 0.16
CA LEU A 102 32.31 28.58 -0.31
C LEU A 102 32.54 30.08 -0.37
N THR A 103 32.16 30.68 -1.49
CA THR A 103 31.99 32.13 -1.63
C THR A 103 30.55 32.42 -2.05
N TYR A 104 29.85 33.26 -1.30
CA TYR A 104 28.47 33.64 -1.61
C TYR A 104 28.23 35.13 -1.38
N LEU A 105 27.30 35.69 -2.16
CA LEU A 105 26.77 37.04 -1.95
C LEU A 105 25.58 36.96 -0.99
N GLN A 106 25.66 37.65 0.14
CA GLN A 106 24.56 37.78 1.09
C GLN A 106 23.88 39.14 0.91
N PHE A 107 22.58 39.13 0.66
CA PHE A 107 21.77 40.34 0.64
C PHE A 107 21.14 40.57 2.02
N PRO A 108 21.16 41.80 2.58
CA PRO A 108 20.60 42.10 3.89
C PRO A 108 19.08 41.99 3.90
N LEU A 109 18.53 41.46 4.99
CA LEU A 109 17.08 41.25 5.14
C LEU A 109 16.33 42.58 5.20
N GLU A 110 16.97 43.61 5.77
CA GLU A 110 16.42 44.94 6.02
C GLU A 110 16.13 45.71 4.72
N LEU A 111 16.85 45.41 3.64
CA LEU A 111 16.67 46.06 2.35
C LEU A 111 15.69 45.31 1.43
N LEU A 112 15.14 44.17 1.86
CA LEU A 112 14.17 43.42 1.06
C LEU A 112 12.91 44.24 0.76
N GLU A 113 12.38 44.97 1.74
CA GLU A 113 11.18 45.77 1.53
C GLU A 113 11.43 46.85 0.48
N GLN A 114 12.55 47.59 0.59
CA GLN A 114 12.95 48.58 -0.41
C GLN A 114 13.15 47.96 -1.79
N MET A 115 13.79 46.78 -1.87
CA MET A 115 13.98 46.06 -3.13
C MET A 115 12.64 45.74 -3.78
N THR A 116 11.67 45.21 -3.02
CA THR A 116 10.34 44.87 -3.56
C THR A 116 9.56 46.07 -4.08
N GLN A 117 9.86 47.28 -3.59
CA GLN A 117 9.21 48.51 -4.03
C GLN A 117 9.92 49.17 -5.23
N THR A 118 11.23 48.97 -5.38
CA THR A 118 12.07 49.77 -6.30
C THR A 118 12.80 48.97 -7.38
N LYS A 119 12.88 47.64 -7.25
CA LYS A 119 13.62 46.74 -8.16
C LYS A 119 12.70 45.63 -8.65
N PHE A 120 11.92 45.93 -9.68
CA PHE A 120 10.83 45.08 -10.14
C PHE A 120 11.35 43.76 -10.71
N TYR A 121 12.32 43.81 -11.62
CA TYR A 121 12.80 42.63 -12.33
C TYR A 121 13.57 41.68 -11.42
N LEU A 122 14.38 42.22 -10.52
CA LEU A 122 15.08 41.45 -9.49
C LEU A 122 14.09 40.78 -8.53
N THR A 123 13.06 41.51 -8.10
CA THR A 123 11.99 40.94 -7.26
C THR A 123 11.27 39.81 -7.98
N GLN A 124 10.90 40.01 -9.25
CA GLN A 124 10.26 39.00 -10.08
C GLN A 124 11.12 37.74 -10.22
N ALA A 125 12.42 37.90 -10.47
CA ALA A 125 13.37 36.78 -10.58
C ALA A 125 13.44 35.95 -9.29
N LEU A 126 13.59 36.61 -8.13
CA LEU A 126 13.68 35.93 -6.83
C LEU A 126 12.36 35.25 -6.43
N VAL A 127 11.21 35.85 -6.78
CA VAL A 127 9.90 35.21 -6.59
C VAL A 127 9.75 33.98 -7.48
N HIS A 128 10.26 34.01 -8.72
CA HIS A 128 10.24 32.83 -9.60
C HIS A 128 11.08 31.68 -9.04
N VAL A 129 12.26 31.98 -8.47
CA VAL A 129 13.07 30.99 -7.74
C VAL A 129 12.28 30.37 -6.58
N MET A 130 11.58 31.19 -5.80
CA MET A 130 10.76 30.72 -4.69
C MET A 130 9.62 29.80 -5.17
N ALA A 131 8.92 30.18 -6.24
CA ALA A 131 7.82 29.39 -6.79
C ALA A 131 8.29 28.02 -7.31
N ASN A 132 9.42 27.99 -8.02
CA ASN A 132 10.01 26.73 -8.50
C ASN A 132 10.47 25.86 -7.33
N ARG A 133 11.12 26.45 -6.32
CA ARG A 133 11.51 25.72 -5.10
C ARG A 133 10.32 25.06 -4.41
N ILE A 134 9.19 25.77 -4.26
CA ILE A 134 7.98 25.20 -3.67
C ILE A 134 7.49 24.02 -4.49
N LYS A 135 7.45 24.16 -5.82
CA LYS A 135 7.00 23.11 -6.73
C LYS A 135 7.90 21.87 -6.66
N ASP A 136 9.22 22.05 -6.68
CA ASP A 136 10.20 20.97 -6.64
C ASP A 136 10.18 20.26 -5.28
N TYR A 137 10.09 21.01 -4.18
CA TYR A 137 9.96 20.43 -2.85
C TYR A 137 8.66 19.63 -2.69
N THR A 138 7.54 20.15 -3.19
CA THR A 138 6.24 19.44 -3.16
C THR A 138 6.30 18.13 -3.97
N ALA A 139 6.93 18.15 -5.14
CA ALA A 139 7.10 16.96 -5.97
C ALA A 139 8.00 15.92 -5.28
N PHE A 140 9.11 16.37 -4.68
CA PHE A 140 10.02 15.51 -3.92
C PHE A 140 9.34 14.88 -2.69
N GLU A 141 8.58 15.66 -1.92
CA GLU A 141 7.81 15.14 -0.77
C GLU A 141 6.79 14.09 -1.22
N GLN A 142 6.03 14.37 -2.29
CA GLN A 142 5.07 13.40 -2.84
C GLN A 142 5.74 12.10 -3.26
N GLN A 143 6.89 12.17 -3.93
CA GLN A 143 7.63 10.99 -4.36
C GLN A 143 8.21 10.20 -3.17
N THR A 144 8.74 10.91 -2.17
CA THR A 144 9.28 10.31 -0.94
C THR A 144 8.17 9.62 -0.14
N GLU A 145 7.00 10.26 -0.03
CA GLU A 145 5.84 9.67 0.63
C GLU A 145 5.32 8.43 -0.11
N LYS A 146 5.24 8.48 -1.45
CA LYS A 146 4.90 7.31 -2.28
C LYS A 146 5.85 6.14 -2.02
N MET A 147 7.15 6.40 -1.96
CA MET A 147 8.17 5.40 -1.65
C MET A 147 8.03 4.82 -0.25
N MET A 148 7.71 5.65 0.76
CA MET A 148 7.46 5.19 2.12
C MET A 148 6.18 4.35 2.23
N ALA A 149 5.08 4.78 1.58
CA ALA A 149 3.84 4.02 1.52
C ALA A 149 4.04 2.67 0.83
N LEU A 150 4.76 2.68 -0.31
CA LEU A 150 5.12 1.46 -1.02
C LEU A 150 6.02 0.57 -0.16
N GLY A 151 6.98 1.11 0.60
CA GLY A 151 7.83 0.36 1.51
C GLY A 151 7.05 -0.33 2.63
N LYS A 152 6.13 0.40 3.28
CA LYS A 152 5.24 -0.15 4.33
C LYS A 152 4.35 -1.27 3.77
N LEU A 153 3.80 -1.08 2.57
CA LEU A 153 3.00 -2.09 1.88
C LEU A 153 3.86 -3.26 1.40
N SER A 154 5.09 -3.03 0.94
CA SER A 154 5.99 -4.05 0.41
C SER A 154 6.43 -5.06 1.47
N ALA A 155 6.65 -4.62 2.71
CA ALA A 155 6.97 -5.54 3.80
C ALA A 155 5.81 -6.51 4.11
N GLY A 156 4.58 -5.99 4.20
CA GLY A 156 3.38 -6.80 4.39
C GLY A 156 3.10 -7.69 3.17
N LEU A 157 3.25 -7.15 1.97
CA LEU A 157 3.04 -7.88 0.72
C LEU A 157 4.06 -9.01 0.54
N ALA A 158 5.33 -8.79 0.86
CA ALA A 158 6.35 -9.82 0.78
C ALA A 158 5.99 -11.01 1.68
N HIS A 159 5.54 -10.73 2.91
CA HIS A 159 5.03 -11.77 3.81
C HIS A 159 3.80 -12.48 3.22
N GLU A 160 2.84 -11.73 2.69
CA GLU A 160 1.62 -12.29 2.08
C GLU A 160 1.85 -13.04 0.77
N LEU A 161 2.92 -12.75 0.03
CA LEU A 161 3.34 -13.52 -1.15
C LEU A 161 4.11 -14.78 -0.75
N ASN A 162 4.97 -14.68 0.26
CA ASN A 162 5.77 -15.81 0.75
C ASN A 162 4.89 -16.92 1.33
N ASN A 163 3.78 -16.58 1.99
CA ASN A 163 2.85 -17.56 2.56
C ASN A 163 2.27 -18.55 1.53
N PRO A 164 1.52 -18.11 0.50
CA PRO A 164 1.02 -19.01 -0.54
C PRO A 164 2.17 -19.61 -1.36
N ALA A 165 3.28 -18.90 -1.60
CA ALA A 165 4.42 -19.47 -2.31
C ALA A 165 5.02 -20.68 -1.55
N ALA A 166 5.17 -20.58 -0.24
CA ALA A 166 5.60 -21.68 0.60
C ALA A 166 4.60 -22.83 0.62
N ALA A 167 3.29 -22.54 0.57
CA ALA A 167 2.25 -23.55 0.42
C ALA A 167 2.35 -24.28 -0.93
N VAL A 168 2.58 -23.58 -2.03
CA VAL A 168 2.81 -24.18 -3.36
C VAL A 168 4.04 -25.09 -3.34
N VAL A 169 5.16 -24.64 -2.77
CA VAL A 169 6.40 -25.44 -2.69
C VAL A 169 6.20 -26.69 -1.84
N ARG A 170 5.56 -26.57 -0.66
CA ARG A 170 5.25 -27.73 0.19
C ARG A 170 4.27 -28.69 -0.49
N GLY A 171 3.21 -28.15 -1.11
CA GLY A 171 2.24 -28.94 -1.86
C GLY A 171 2.90 -29.71 -3.00
N ALA A 172 3.76 -29.07 -3.78
CA ALA A 172 4.47 -29.74 -4.87
C ALA A 172 5.37 -30.89 -4.38
N ALA A 173 6.06 -30.70 -3.24
CA ALA A 173 6.86 -31.76 -2.62
C ALA A 173 5.98 -32.91 -2.11
N ALA A 174 4.88 -32.62 -1.42
CA ALA A 174 3.94 -33.62 -0.93
C ALA A 174 3.27 -34.40 -2.08
N LEU A 175 2.92 -33.72 -3.16
CA LEU A 175 2.38 -34.32 -4.38
C LEU A 175 3.39 -35.31 -4.99
N ALA A 176 4.65 -34.91 -5.11
CA ALA A 176 5.70 -35.77 -5.63
C ALA A 176 5.90 -37.03 -4.77
N GLU A 177 5.88 -36.91 -3.44
CA GLU A 177 5.95 -38.06 -2.53
C GLU A 177 4.71 -38.96 -2.63
N ASN A 178 3.51 -38.39 -2.71
CA ASN A 178 2.30 -39.20 -2.82
C ASN A 178 2.21 -39.95 -4.16
N LEU A 179 2.61 -39.31 -5.27
CA LEU A 179 2.65 -39.95 -6.58
C LEU A 179 3.64 -41.13 -6.65
N LYS A 180 4.71 -41.14 -5.84
CA LYS A 180 5.62 -42.30 -5.73
C LYS A 180 4.92 -43.55 -5.16
N LYS A 181 3.84 -43.39 -4.38
CA LYS A 181 3.06 -44.50 -3.82
C LYS A 181 2.14 -45.15 -4.84
N ALA A 182 1.75 -44.41 -5.89
CA ALA A 182 0.72 -44.84 -6.84
C ALA A 182 1.01 -46.19 -7.53
N PRO A 183 2.24 -46.49 -8.03
CA PRO A 183 2.52 -47.78 -8.65
C PRO A 183 2.34 -48.98 -7.71
N ASN A 184 2.73 -48.82 -6.44
CA ASN A 184 2.62 -49.87 -5.44
C ASN A 184 1.17 -50.12 -5.03
N LEU A 185 0.41 -49.05 -4.79
CA LEU A 185 -1.03 -49.14 -4.48
C LEU A 185 -1.81 -49.76 -5.64
N PHE A 186 -1.51 -49.34 -6.87
CA PHE A 186 -2.13 -49.91 -8.07
C PHE A 186 -1.80 -51.41 -8.23
N SER A 187 -0.55 -51.81 -7.95
CA SER A 187 -0.16 -53.23 -7.99
C SER A 187 -0.90 -54.06 -6.93
N GLN A 188 -1.11 -53.51 -5.73
CA GLN A 188 -1.91 -54.16 -4.68
C GLN A 188 -3.37 -54.33 -5.12
N VAL A 189 -3.99 -53.28 -5.66
CA VAL A 189 -5.37 -53.33 -6.17
C VAL A 189 -5.54 -54.40 -7.25
N ILE A 190 -4.62 -54.47 -8.22
CA ILE A 190 -4.66 -55.50 -9.28
C ILE A 190 -4.57 -56.92 -8.72
N SER A 191 -3.82 -57.12 -7.62
CA SER A 191 -3.64 -58.47 -7.04
C SER A 191 -4.93 -59.11 -6.53
N PHE A 192 -5.97 -58.31 -6.26
CA PHE A 192 -7.30 -58.79 -5.86
C PHE A 192 -8.20 -59.19 -7.03
N ASN A 193 -7.75 -58.99 -8.28
CA ASN A 193 -8.43 -59.44 -9.50
C ASN A 193 -9.89 -58.97 -9.60
N ILE A 194 -10.13 -57.72 -9.19
CA ILE A 194 -11.45 -57.08 -9.14
C ILE A 194 -12.02 -56.93 -10.56
N PRO A 195 -13.31 -57.24 -10.80
CA PRO A 195 -13.96 -57.02 -12.08
C PRO A 195 -13.82 -55.56 -12.55
N SER A 196 -13.67 -55.37 -13.87
CA SER A 196 -13.49 -54.03 -14.44
C SER A 196 -14.69 -53.11 -14.20
N GLU A 197 -15.89 -53.67 -14.07
CA GLU A 197 -17.12 -52.92 -13.76
C GLU A 197 -17.11 -52.33 -12.34
N ASP A 198 -16.60 -53.09 -11.38
CA ASP A 198 -16.47 -52.66 -9.98
C ASP A 198 -15.39 -51.60 -9.81
N ILE A 199 -14.23 -51.77 -10.48
CA ILE A 199 -13.18 -50.73 -10.52
C ILE A 199 -13.73 -49.45 -11.16
N ALA A 200 -14.48 -49.56 -12.25
CA ALA A 200 -15.08 -48.41 -12.91
C ALA A 200 -16.09 -47.68 -12.00
N TYR A 201 -16.86 -48.42 -11.21
CA TYR A 201 -17.76 -47.83 -10.22
C TYR A 201 -16.99 -47.01 -9.16
N VAL A 202 -15.94 -47.58 -8.56
CA VAL A 202 -15.10 -46.87 -7.57
C VAL A 202 -14.47 -45.62 -8.20
N CYS A 203 -13.88 -45.72 -9.39
CA CYS A 203 -13.34 -44.57 -10.13
C CYS A 203 -14.39 -43.48 -10.36
N SER A 204 -15.60 -43.86 -10.76
CA SER A 204 -16.69 -42.91 -11.03
C SER A 204 -17.11 -42.15 -9.77
N LYS A 205 -17.12 -42.82 -8.61
CA LYS A 205 -17.43 -42.20 -7.33
C LYS A 205 -16.36 -41.20 -6.90
N ILE A 206 -15.08 -41.58 -6.97
CA ILE A 206 -13.95 -40.66 -6.70
C ILE A 206 -14.04 -39.43 -7.62
N THR A 207 -14.24 -39.65 -8.92
CA THR A 207 -14.30 -38.55 -9.90
C THR A 207 -15.48 -37.60 -9.63
N ALA A 208 -16.64 -38.14 -9.28
CA ALA A 208 -17.83 -37.35 -9.00
C ALA A 208 -17.61 -36.40 -7.81
N VAL A 209 -17.04 -36.90 -6.71
CA VAL A 209 -16.81 -36.10 -5.50
C VAL A 209 -15.68 -35.06 -5.70
N SER A 210 -14.68 -35.36 -6.53
CA SER A 210 -13.61 -34.40 -6.85
C SER A 210 -14.08 -33.26 -7.75
N GLN A 211 -15.18 -33.44 -8.49
CA GLN A 211 -15.76 -32.42 -9.38
C GLN A 211 -16.89 -31.60 -8.74
N THR A 212 -17.46 -32.07 -7.63
CA THR A 212 -18.46 -31.33 -6.88
C THR A 212 -17.84 -30.24 -6.02
N GLN A 213 -18.53 -29.11 -5.88
CA GLN A 213 -18.12 -28.03 -4.98
C GLN A 213 -18.05 -28.57 -3.54
N LYS A 214 -16.96 -28.29 -2.80
CA LYS A 214 -16.80 -28.73 -1.41
C LYS A 214 -18.07 -28.40 -0.61
N PRO A 215 -18.66 -29.36 0.13
CA PRO A 215 -19.84 -29.08 0.93
C PRO A 215 -19.52 -28.01 1.99
N VAL A 216 -20.37 -26.98 2.06
CA VAL A 216 -20.28 -25.95 3.10
C VAL A 216 -20.88 -26.53 4.37
N MET A 217 -20.02 -27.04 5.25
CA MET A 217 -20.40 -27.60 6.54
C MET A 217 -19.98 -26.66 7.67
N THR A 218 -20.80 -26.58 8.71
CA THR A 218 -20.38 -26.00 9.99
C THR A 218 -19.30 -26.88 10.64
N MET A 219 -18.51 -26.33 11.56
CA MET A 219 -17.50 -27.14 12.28
C MET A 219 -18.12 -28.32 13.03
N MET A 220 -19.34 -28.16 13.56
CA MET A 220 -20.04 -29.21 14.28
C MET A 220 -20.51 -30.33 13.34
N GLU A 221 -21.05 -29.98 12.16
CA GLU A 221 -21.43 -30.96 11.14
C GLU A 221 -20.20 -31.71 10.61
N ARG A 222 -19.09 -31.00 10.35
CA ARG A 222 -17.83 -31.61 9.90
C ARG A 222 -17.31 -32.60 10.93
N SER A 223 -17.24 -32.20 12.21
CA SER A 223 -16.76 -33.07 13.29
C SER A 223 -17.65 -34.30 13.47
N SER A 224 -18.98 -34.13 13.41
CA SER A 224 -19.91 -35.25 13.55
C SER A 224 -19.76 -36.25 12.40
N LEU A 225 -19.59 -35.77 11.16
CA LEU A 225 -19.38 -36.63 10.00
C LEU A 225 -18.04 -37.36 10.07
N GLU A 226 -16.98 -36.68 10.52
CA GLU A 226 -15.65 -37.26 10.71
C GLU A 226 -15.67 -38.40 11.73
N ASP A 227 -16.35 -38.21 12.87
CA ASP A 227 -16.55 -39.23 13.90
C ASP A 227 -17.33 -40.44 13.35
N ASP A 228 -18.43 -40.21 12.63
CA ASP A 228 -19.24 -41.27 12.02
C ASP A 228 -18.44 -42.10 11.00
N LEU A 229 -17.59 -41.44 10.20
CA LEU A 229 -16.72 -42.10 9.22
C LEU A 229 -15.59 -42.86 9.91
N PHE A 230 -15.01 -42.31 10.97
CA PHE A 230 -13.97 -42.96 11.76
C PHE A 230 -14.48 -44.29 12.33
N ASP A 231 -15.62 -44.27 13.02
CA ASP A 231 -16.23 -45.45 13.62
C ASP A 231 -16.56 -46.52 12.56
N TRP A 232 -17.04 -46.09 11.39
CA TRP A 232 -17.31 -46.99 10.27
C TRP A 232 -16.02 -47.66 9.76
N LEU A 233 -14.97 -46.86 9.51
CA LEU A 233 -13.69 -47.36 8.98
C LEU A 233 -12.98 -48.30 9.95
N GLU A 234 -13.06 -48.02 11.27
CA GLU A 234 -12.49 -48.89 12.31
C GLU A 234 -13.20 -50.26 12.31
N ARG A 235 -14.53 -50.26 12.21
CA ARG A 235 -15.33 -51.49 12.18
C ARG A 235 -14.99 -52.37 10.97
N GLU A 236 -14.79 -51.77 9.80
CA GLU A 236 -14.42 -52.50 8.57
C GLU A 236 -12.92 -52.83 8.48
N GLY A 237 -12.13 -52.47 9.50
CA GLY A 237 -10.71 -52.83 9.61
C GLY A 237 -9.79 -52.06 8.64
N VAL A 238 -10.14 -50.82 8.31
CA VAL A 238 -9.34 -49.94 7.44
C VAL A 238 -8.18 -49.33 8.21
N ALA A 239 -6.96 -49.49 7.69
CA ALA A 239 -5.75 -48.87 8.22
C ALA A 239 -5.76 -47.33 8.05
N ASP A 240 -4.98 -46.62 8.88
CA ASP A 240 -4.90 -45.14 8.87
C ASP A 240 -6.28 -44.47 8.94
N THR A 241 -7.15 -45.01 9.81
CA THR A 241 -8.57 -44.66 9.97
C THR A 241 -8.78 -43.16 10.17
N SER A 242 -7.98 -42.52 11.01
CA SER A 242 -8.09 -41.08 11.32
C SER A 242 -7.80 -40.20 10.09
N GLU A 243 -6.69 -40.43 9.39
CA GLU A 243 -6.34 -39.66 8.18
C GLU A 243 -7.35 -39.91 7.07
N THR A 244 -7.80 -41.16 6.91
CA THR A 244 -8.78 -41.53 5.89
C THR A 244 -10.15 -40.90 6.16
N ALA A 245 -10.60 -40.86 7.41
CA ALA A 245 -11.85 -40.21 7.81
C ALA A 245 -11.82 -38.69 7.54
N GLU A 246 -10.72 -38.00 7.88
CA GLU A 246 -10.54 -36.57 7.62
C GLU A 246 -10.66 -36.27 6.12
N ILE A 247 -9.93 -37.03 5.28
CA ILE A 247 -9.94 -36.84 3.83
C ILE A 247 -11.33 -37.13 3.24
N LEU A 248 -11.98 -38.21 3.64
CA LEU A 248 -13.32 -38.53 3.15
C LEU A 248 -14.35 -37.45 3.53
N THR A 249 -14.22 -36.88 4.73
CA THR A 249 -15.03 -35.76 5.20
C THR A 249 -14.83 -34.51 4.33
N ASP A 250 -13.57 -34.16 4.02
CA ASP A 250 -13.22 -33.01 3.18
C ASP A 250 -13.81 -33.10 1.75
N PHE A 251 -14.03 -34.32 1.26
CA PHE A 251 -14.67 -34.60 -0.04
C PHE A 251 -16.17 -34.93 0.05
N GLY A 252 -16.76 -34.88 1.25
CA GLY A 252 -18.20 -35.03 1.44
C GLY A 252 -18.74 -36.45 1.33
N PHE A 253 -17.91 -37.48 1.58
CA PHE A 253 -18.40 -38.85 1.67
C PHE A 253 -19.26 -39.06 2.92
N GLY A 254 -20.34 -39.82 2.78
CA GLY A 254 -21.08 -40.38 3.92
C GLY A 254 -20.81 -41.87 4.12
N THR A 255 -21.21 -42.40 5.27
CA THR A 255 -21.18 -43.84 5.57
C THR A 255 -21.97 -44.68 4.55
N ASN A 256 -23.04 -44.11 3.97
CA ASN A 256 -23.80 -44.73 2.89
C ASN A 256 -22.99 -44.88 1.60
N ASP A 257 -22.14 -43.90 1.27
CA ASP A 257 -21.25 -44.00 0.11
C ASP A 257 -20.19 -45.07 0.34
N LEU A 258 -19.65 -45.17 1.57
CA LEU A 258 -18.68 -46.19 1.93
C LEU A 258 -19.27 -47.60 1.88
N ALA A 259 -20.50 -47.78 2.38
CA ALA A 259 -21.21 -49.05 2.28
C ALA A 259 -21.47 -49.45 0.82
N ALA A 260 -21.81 -48.49 -0.04
CA ALA A 260 -21.98 -48.72 -1.47
C ALA A 260 -20.65 -49.01 -2.19
N LEU A 261 -19.51 -48.48 -1.74
CA LEU A 261 -18.20 -48.84 -2.27
C LEU A 261 -17.82 -50.27 -1.85
N LEU A 262 -18.09 -50.65 -0.60
CA LEU A 262 -17.76 -51.97 -0.06
C LEU A 262 -18.43 -53.12 -0.83
N SER A 263 -19.65 -52.92 -1.35
CA SER A 263 -20.35 -53.96 -2.13
C SER A 263 -19.68 -54.32 -3.45
N HIS A 264 -18.70 -53.53 -3.90
CA HIS A 264 -17.90 -53.75 -5.11
C HIS A 264 -16.46 -54.20 -4.81
N ILE A 265 -16.13 -54.47 -3.54
CA ILE A 265 -14.77 -54.82 -3.12
C ILE A 265 -14.75 -56.28 -2.64
N PRO A 266 -13.84 -57.13 -3.15
CA PRO A 266 -13.72 -58.51 -2.69
C PRO A 266 -13.20 -58.59 -1.24
N GLU A 267 -13.54 -59.68 -0.56
CA GLU A 267 -13.13 -59.95 0.82
C GLU A 267 -11.60 -59.93 0.96
N GLY A 268 -11.08 -59.14 1.90
CA GLY A 268 -9.64 -58.90 2.08
C GLY A 268 -9.03 -57.77 1.24
N GLY A 269 -9.76 -57.25 0.24
CA GLY A 269 -9.32 -56.13 -0.62
C GLY A 269 -9.58 -54.73 -0.03
N VAL A 270 -10.34 -54.64 1.07
CA VAL A 270 -10.81 -53.39 1.69
C VAL A 270 -9.65 -52.43 1.96
N ASN A 271 -8.61 -52.89 2.65
CA ASN A 271 -7.46 -52.06 2.99
C ASN A 271 -6.73 -51.51 1.75
N ALA A 272 -6.51 -52.35 0.74
CA ALA A 272 -5.82 -51.92 -0.49
C ALA A 272 -6.64 -50.90 -1.28
N ILE A 273 -7.96 -51.09 -1.37
CA ILE A 273 -8.85 -50.18 -2.09
C ILE A 273 -9.01 -48.86 -1.34
N PHE A 274 -9.22 -48.87 -0.03
CA PHE A 274 -9.32 -47.63 0.75
C PHE A 274 -8.00 -46.86 0.79
N ALA A 275 -6.86 -47.54 0.88
CA ALA A 275 -5.55 -46.88 0.74
C ALA A 275 -5.37 -46.24 -0.65
N TRP A 276 -5.86 -46.89 -1.70
CA TRP A 276 -5.85 -46.34 -3.06
C TRP A 276 -6.82 -45.15 -3.21
N ILE A 277 -8.06 -45.25 -2.72
CA ILE A 277 -9.03 -44.15 -2.69
C ILE A 277 -8.43 -42.95 -1.94
N ASN A 278 -7.94 -43.17 -0.73
CA ASN A 278 -7.32 -42.13 0.09
C ASN A 278 -6.16 -41.45 -0.65
N SER A 279 -5.26 -42.21 -1.26
CA SER A 279 -4.14 -41.65 -2.01
C SER A 279 -4.59 -40.79 -3.21
N ASN A 280 -5.67 -41.14 -3.90
CA ASN A 280 -6.24 -40.31 -4.97
C ASN A 280 -6.86 -39.02 -4.42
N LEU A 281 -7.64 -39.11 -3.35
CA LEU A 281 -8.27 -37.94 -2.73
C LEU A 281 -7.23 -36.98 -2.13
N VAL A 282 -6.18 -37.50 -1.49
CA VAL A 282 -5.02 -36.71 -1.03
C VAL A 282 -4.34 -36.01 -2.20
N THR A 283 -4.17 -36.69 -3.34
CA THR A 283 -3.60 -36.09 -4.57
C THR A 283 -4.45 -34.91 -5.04
N GLU A 284 -5.77 -35.10 -5.16
CA GLU A 284 -6.72 -34.06 -5.55
C GLU A 284 -6.72 -32.88 -4.56
N LYS A 285 -6.65 -33.16 -3.26
CA LYS A 285 -6.56 -32.13 -2.22
C LYS A 285 -5.30 -31.28 -2.40
N ILE A 286 -4.13 -31.90 -2.58
CA ILE A 286 -2.87 -31.19 -2.77
C ILE A 286 -2.89 -30.34 -4.05
N VAL A 287 -3.42 -30.87 -5.15
CA VAL A 287 -3.55 -30.15 -6.42
C VAL A 287 -4.44 -28.91 -6.25
N ASN A 288 -5.57 -29.03 -5.56
CA ASN A 288 -6.45 -27.90 -5.27
C ASN A 288 -5.78 -26.87 -4.34
N ASP A 289 -5.08 -27.31 -3.29
CA ASP A 289 -4.34 -26.42 -2.38
C ASP A 289 -3.25 -25.61 -3.13
N ILE A 290 -2.53 -26.24 -4.07
CA ILE A 290 -1.55 -25.56 -4.95
C ILE A 290 -2.25 -24.55 -5.87
N LYS A 291 -3.39 -24.93 -6.46
CA LYS A 291 -4.15 -24.09 -7.38
C LYS A 291 -4.66 -22.83 -6.67
N ASP A 292 -5.24 -22.99 -5.48
CA ASP A 292 -5.76 -21.89 -4.67
C ASP A 292 -4.64 -20.95 -4.22
N ALA A 293 -3.53 -21.51 -3.74
CA ALA A 293 -2.35 -20.72 -3.36
C ALA A 293 -1.77 -19.95 -4.56
N SER A 294 -1.69 -20.58 -5.74
CA SER A 294 -1.21 -19.94 -6.97
C SER A 294 -2.14 -18.83 -7.47
N ALA A 295 -3.45 -19.06 -7.42
CA ALA A 295 -4.46 -18.06 -7.76
C ALA A 295 -4.34 -16.85 -6.83
N ARG A 296 -4.12 -17.08 -5.52
CA ARG A 296 -3.89 -16.01 -4.54
C ARG A 296 -2.65 -15.18 -4.88
N ILE A 297 -1.53 -15.81 -5.24
CA ILE A 297 -0.33 -15.10 -5.71
C ILE A 297 -0.65 -14.24 -6.93
N SER A 298 -1.33 -14.80 -7.93
CA SER A 298 -1.71 -14.08 -9.14
C SER A 298 -2.58 -12.84 -8.83
N ASN A 299 -3.55 -12.98 -7.92
CA ASN A 299 -4.41 -11.89 -7.50
C ASN A 299 -3.63 -10.79 -6.78
N LEU A 300 -2.72 -11.15 -5.86
CA LEU A 300 -1.86 -10.19 -5.15
C LEU A 300 -0.94 -9.44 -6.12
N VAL A 301 -0.26 -10.16 -7.03
CA VAL A 301 0.60 -9.55 -8.05
C VAL A 301 -0.21 -8.64 -8.98
N GLY A 302 -1.41 -9.06 -9.38
CA GLY A 302 -2.34 -8.25 -10.19
C GLY A 302 -2.72 -6.94 -9.49
N ALA A 303 -3.11 -7.00 -8.22
CA ALA A 303 -3.44 -5.82 -7.42
C ALA A 303 -2.25 -4.85 -7.33
N VAL A 304 -1.03 -5.36 -7.12
CA VAL A 304 0.20 -4.56 -6.99
C VAL A 304 0.63 -3.96 -8.32
N LYS A 305 0.49 -4.70 -9.42
CA LYS A 305 0.78 -4.20 -10.76
C LYS A 305 -0.16 -3.06 -11.13
N ASN A 306 -1.46 -3.19 -10.80
CA ASN A 306 -2.43 -2.11 -10.98
C ASN A 306 -2.06 -0.88 -10.14
N PHE A 307 -1.57 -1.08 -8.91
CA PHE A 307 -1.10 0.01 -8.07
C PHE A 307 0.11 0.76 -8.64
N THR A 308 1.08 0.04 -9.23
CA THR A 308 2.36 0.62 -9.69
C THR A 308 2.36 1.11 -11.14
N HIS A 309 1.53 0.56 -12.03
CA HIS A 309 1.53 0.90 -13.47
C HIS A 309 0.44 1.89 -13.90
N MET A 310 -0.57 2.17 -13.06
CA MET A 310 -1.63 3.13 -13.41
C MET A 310 -1.18 4.61 -13.36
N ASP A 311 0.00 4.90 -12.80
CA ASP A 311 0.56 6.26 -12.60
C ASP A 311 1.43 6.76 -13.77
N GLN A 312 1.62 5.96 -14.84
CA GLN A 312 2.44 6.36 -16.00
C GLN A 312 1.78 7.42 -16.91
N GLY A 313 0.51 7.76 -16.67
CA GLY A 313 -0.18 8.84 -17.37
C GLY A 313 -0.60 9.93 -16.41
N HIS A 314 -0.02 11.13 -16.52
CA HIS A 314 -0.38 12.31 -15.71
C HIS A 314 -1.78 12.88 -16.05
N GLY A 315 -2.57 12.17 -16.85
CA GLY A 315 -3.87 12.60 -17.35
C GLY A 315 -5.03 11.87 -16.66
N LYS A 316 -6.15 12.58 -16.48
CA LYS A 316 -7.40 11.99 -15.99
C LYS A 316 -7.90 10.93 -16.98
N LYS A 317 -8.37 9.81 -16.45
CA LYS A 317 -9.02 8.73 -17.21
C LYS A 317 -10.38 8.44 -16.57
N LYS A 318 -11.32 7.93 -17.37
CA LYS A 318 -12.57 7.38 -16.83
C LYS A 318 -12.24 6.10 -16.06
N ALA A 319 -12.46 6.12 -14.75
CA ALA A 319 -12.09 5.06 -13.84
C ALA A 319 -13.31 4.58 -13.06
N ASP A 320 -13.48 3.26 -12.98
CA ASP A 320 -14.37 2.64 -12.02
C ASP A 320 -13.67 2.63 -10.64
N ILE A 321 -14.28 3.32 -9.67
CA ILE A 321 -13.75 3.45 -8.32
C ILE A 321 -13.75 2.12 -7.56
N HIS A 322 -14.65 1.18 -7.88
CA HIS A 322 -14.73 -0.11 -7.19
C HIS A 322 -13.50 -0.96 -7.46
N ILE A 323 -12.91 -0.86 -8.66
CA ILE A 323 -11.67 -1.57 -8.99
C ILE A 323 -10.54 -1.11 -8.06
N GLY A 324 -10.39 0.20 -7.86
CA GLY A 324 -9.39 0.76 -6.95
C GLY A 324 -9.59 0.28 -5.51
N ILE A 325 -10.81 0.39 -5.00
CA ILE A 325 -11.15 -0.03 -3.63
C ILE A 325 -10.90 -1.52 -3.42
N ARG A 326 -11.34 -2.40 -4.33
CA ARG A 326 -11.12 -3.86 -4.23
C ARG A 326 -9.65 -4.21 -4.26
N ASN A 327 -8.86 -3.59 -5.15
CA ASN A 327 -7.42 -3.81 -5.19
C ASN A 327 -6.76 -3.41 -3.87
N THR A 328 -7.16 -2.28 -3.28
CA THR A 328 -6.66 -1.85 -1.97
C THR A 328 -7.06 -2.83 -0.85
N LEU A 329 -8.29 -3.35 -0.85
CA LEU A 329 -8.72 -4.38 0.10
C LEU A 329 -7.87 -5.64 0.00
N ILE A 330 -7.57 -6.11 -1.21
CA ILE A 330 -6.68 -7.25 -1.45
C ILE A 330 -5.28 -6.97 -0.88
N MET A 331 -4.74 -5.77 -1.09
CA MET A 331 -3.43 -5.38 -0.55
C MET A 331 -3.41 -5.32 0.99
N LEU A 332 -4.55 -4.99 1.61
CA LEU A 332 -4.71 -4.88 3.07
C LEU A 332 -5.29 -6.16 3.70
N GLU A 333 -5.41 -7.25 2.96
CA GLU A 333 -6.02 -8.52 3.42
C GLU A 333 -5.40 -9.03 4.73
N HIS A 334 -4.07 -8.89 4.88
CA HIS A 334 -3.37 -9.30 6.09
C HIS A 334 -3.85 -8.55 7.34
N LYS A 335 -4.07 -7.23 7.24
CA LYS A 335 -4.58 -6.41 8.33
C LYS A 335 -6.02 -6.76 8.66
N ILE A 336 -6.84 -6.98 7.63
CA ILE A 336 -8.24 -7.39 7.78
C ILE A 336 -8.31 -8.72 8.54
N ARG A 337 -7.50 -9.70 8.15
CA ARG A 337 -7.43 -11.02 8.80
C ARG A 337 -6.92 -10.94 10.24
N ASN A 338 -5.79 -10.25 10.46
CA ASN A 338 -5.18 -10.13 11.79
C ASN A 338 -6.06 -9.34 12.77
N GLY A 339 -6.78 -8.34 12.27
CA GLY A 339 -7.74 -7.55 13.06
C GLY A 339 -9.12 -8.20 13.19
N ASN A 340 -9.34 -9.41 12.66
CA ASN A 340 -10.63 -10.10 12.62
C ASN A 340 -11.77 -9.17 12.17
N VAL A 341 -11.56 -8.50 11.03
CA VAL A 341 -12.48 -7.48 10.50
C VAL A 341 -13.42 -8.10 9.48
N ASN A 342 -14.73 -7.96 9.71
CA ASN A 342 -15.76 -8.30 8.73
C ASN A 342 -15.96 -7.13 7.74
N VAL A 343 -15.73 -7.37 6.45
CA VAL A 343 -15.88 -6.36 5.40
C VAL A 343 -17.25 -6.53 4.73
N ILE A 344 -18.04 -5.45 4.71
CA ILE A 344 -19.37 -5.40 4.10
C ILE A 344 -19.34 -4.43 2.92
N GLU A 345 -19.42 -4.95 1.70
CA GLU A 345 -19.46 -4.16 0.46
C GLU A 345 -20.90 -3.89 0.03
N LYS A 346 -21.28 -2.61 -0.01
CA LYS A 346 -22.60 -2.11 -0.46
C LYS A 346 -22.43 -1.20 -1.67
N TYR A 347 -22.04 -1.80 -2.79
CA TYR A 347 -21.80 -1.08 -4.02
C TYR A 347 -23.07 -0.85 -4.82
N ASP A 348 -23.17 0.36 -5.37
CA ASP A 348 -24.13 0.70 -6.41
C ASP A 348 -23.52 0.24 -7.73
N THR A 349 -24.10 -0.77 -8.36
CA THR A 349 -23.54 -1.41 -9.56
C THR A 349 -23.78 -0.62 -10.84
N GLU A 350 -24.60 0.44 -10.79
CA GLU A 350 -24.91 1.32 -11.92
C GLU A 350 -24.10 2.64 -11.88
N LEU A 351 -23.12 2.71 -10.99
CA LEU A 351 -22.33 3.91 -10.76
C LEU A 351 -21.50 4.28 -12.02
N PRO A 352 -21.59 5.51 -12.52
CA PRO A 352 -20.80 5.93 -13.67
C PRO A 352 -19.30 6.05 -13.33
N PRO A 353 -18.38 5.82 -14.28
CA PRO A 353 -16.96 5.99 -14.06
C PRO A 353 -16.61 7.47 -13.84
N VAL A 354 -15.67 7.72 -12.92
CA VAL A 354 -15.20 9.05 -12.54
C VAL A 354 -14.00 9.45 -13.39
N SER A 355 -13.96 10.70 -13.88
CA SER A 355 -12.78 11.26 -14.54
C SER A 355 -11.72 11.65 -13.52
N ALA A 356 -10.70 10.81 -13.32
CA ALA A 356 -9.70 11.00 -12.28
C ALA A 356 -8.33 10.44 -12.63
N MET A 357 -7.31 10.89 -11.88
CA MET A 357 -5.98 10.27 -11.87
C MET A 357 -6.04 9.01 -10.99
N ILE A 358 -5.90 7.84 -11.61
CA ILE A 358 -6.15 6.55 -10.93
C ILE A 358 -5.17 6.32 -9.77
N GLY A 359 -3.90 6.69 -9.93
CA GLY A 359 -2.90 6.60 -8.86
C GLY A 359 -3.29 7.41 -7.62
N GLU A 360 -3.82 8.62 -7.83
CA GLU A 360 -4.28 9.48 -6.73
C GLU A 360 -5.54 8.90 -6.05
N LEU A 361 -6.49 8.35 -6.81
CA LEU A 361 -7.66 7.65 -6.23
C LEU A 361 -7.23 6.47 -5.36
N ASN A 362 -6.31 5.64 -5.85
CA ASN A 362 -5.80 4.50 -5.08
C ASN A 362 -5.11 4.96 -3.79
N GLN A 363 -4.41 6.10 -3.82
CA GLN A 363 -3.81 6.68 -2.62
C GLN A 363 -4.87 7.15 -1.61
N VAL A 364 -6.00 7.70 -2.07
CA VAL A 364 -7.15 8.03 -1.22
C VAL A 364 -7.68 6.77 -0.54
N TRP A 365 -7.95 5.70 -1.30
CA TRP A 365 -8.47 4.45 -0.75
C TRP A 365 -7.51 3.80 0.24
N THR A 366 -6.21 3.75 -0.09
CA THR A 366 -5.19 3.19 0.81
C THR A 366 -5.14 3.94 2.13
N ASN A 367 -5.12 5.28 2.11
CA ASN A 367 -5.06 6.06 3.34
C ASN A 367 -6.32 5.92 4.19
N LEU A 368 -7.51 5.90 3.57
CA LEU A 368 -8.77 5.76 4.31
C LEU A 368 -8.94 4.35 4.88
N LEU A 369 -8.66 3.31 4.10
CA LEU A 369 -8.78 1.92 4.54
C LEU A 369 -7.70 1.55 5.57
N ASP A 370 -6.44 1.99 5.40
CA ASP A 370 -5.38 1.76 6.41
C ASP A 370 -5.74 2.43 7.75
N ASN A 371 -6.29 3.64 7.71
CA ASN A 371 -6.72 4.34 8.92
C ASN A 371 -7.94 3.68 9.60
N ALA A 372 -8.92 3.23 8.83
CA ALA A 372 -10.08 2.50 9.36
C ALA A 372 -9.63 1.19 10.06
N LEU A 373 -8.75 0.43 9.43
CA LEU A 373 -8.21 -0.82 10.00
C LEU A 373 -7.39 -0.57 11.28
N ASP A 374 -6.54 0.46 11.27
CA ASP A 374 -5.77 0.84 12.47
C ASP A 374 -6.69 1.31 13.62
N ALA A 375 -7.81 1.96 13.31
CA ALA A 375 -8.78 2.39 14.34
C ALA A 375 -9.51 1.22 15.01
N MET A 376 -9.64 0.09 14.31
CA MET A 376 -10.29 -1.15 14.80
C MET A 376 -9.30 -2.12 15.46
N GLU A 377 -7.99 -1.99 15.21
CA GLU A 377 -6.94 -2.87 15.78
C GLU A 377 -7.07 -3.07 17.31
N PRO A 378 -7.33 -2.02 18.14
CA PRO A 378 -7.45 -2.18 19.59
C PRO A 378 -8.65 -3.04 20.03
N ASN A 379 -9.68 -3.19 19.20
CA ASN A 379 -10.89 -3.92 19.53
C ASN A 379 -10.72 -5.45 19.36
N GLY A 380 -9.67 -5.90 18.66
CA GLY A 380 -9.43 -7.31 18.32
C GLY A 380 -10.45 -7.93 17.36
N SER A 381 -11.49 -7.18 16.98
CA SER A 381 -12.47 -7.50 15.94
C SER A 381 -13.10 -6.21 15.43
N GLY A 382 -13.58 -6.20 14.20
CA GLY A 382 -14.14 -4.99 13.60
C GLY A 382 -15.16 -5.25 12.50
N GLN A 383 -15.87 -4.21 12.11
CA GLN A 383 -16.74 -4.18 10.95
C GLN A 383 -16.38 -2.98 10.10
N LEU A 384 -15.99 -3.25 8.86
CA LEU A 384 -15.71 -2.25 7.85
C LEU A 384 -16.84 -2.29 6.82
N THR A 385 -17.64 -1.23 6.72
CA THR A 385 -18.66 -1.12 5.69
C THR A 385 -18.23 -0.10 4.64
N ILE A 386 -18.23 -0.51 3.38
CA ILE A 386 -17.95 0.39 2.25
C ILE A 386 -19.22 0.50 1.43
N SER A 387 -19.73 1.72 1.28
CA SER A 387 -20.88 1.98 0.43
C SER A 387 -20.57 3.01 -0.64
N THR A 388 -21.16 2.82 -1.82
CA THR A 388 -21.09 3.79 -2.91
C THR A 388 -22.48 4.12 -3.38
N HIS A 389 -22.74 5.36 -3.74
CA HIS A 389 -23.98 5.74 -4.41
C HIS A 389 -23.75 6.98 -5.27
N ARG A 390 -24.58 7.15 -6.29
CA ARG A 390 -24.63 8.39 -7.05
C ARG A 390 -25.43 9.45 -6.28
N ALA A 391 -24.86 10.65 -6.14
CA ALA A 391 -25.51 11.82 -5.58
C ALA A 391 -25.44 12.99 -6.58
N GLY A 392 -26.45 13.10 -7.45
CA GLY A 392 -26.45 14.06 -8.55
C GLY A 392 -25.34 13.78 -9.55
N ASP A 393 -24.45 14.77 -9.74
CA ASP A 393 -23.28 14.68 -10.62
C ASP A 393 -22.00 14.23 -9.89
N CYS A 394 -22.15 13.77 -8.65
CA CYS A 394 -21.05 13.25 -7.85
C CYS A 394 -21.26 11.76 -7.55
N VAL A 395 -20.13 11.08 -7.40
CA VAL A 395 -20.01 9.76 -6.78
C VAL A 395 -19.69 9.96 -5.31
N HIS A 396 -20.50 9.37 -4.43
CA HIS A 396 -20.24 9.30 -3.01
C HIS A 396 -19.69 7.94 -2.63
N VAL A 397 -18.58 7.94 -1.89
CA VAL A 397 -17.98 6.76 -1.28
C VAL A 397 -17.92 6.97 0.22
N THR A 398 -18.54 6.07 0.97
CA THR A 398 -18.47 6.07 2.44
C THR A 398 -17.68 4.85 2.89
N ILE A 399 -16.64 5.09 3.68
CA ILE A 399 -15.89 4.06 4.40
C ILE A 399 -16.24 4.23 5.88
N SER A 400 -16.94 3.23 6.42
CA SER A 400 -17.46 3.22 7.79
C SER A 400 -16.75 2.14 8.60
N ASP A 401 -16.13 2.52 9.71
CA ASP A 401 -15.53 1.59 10.67
C ASP A 401 -16.18 1.69 12.05
N ASN A 402 -16.12 0.61 12.82
CA ASN A 402 -16.58 0.58 14.21
C ASN A 402 -15.43 0.66 15.22
N GLY A 403 -14.36 1.37 14.86
CA GLY A 403 -13.17 1.52 15.68
C GLY A 403 -13.35 2.46 16.87
N THR A 404 -12.22 2.90 17.42
CA THR A 404 -12.16 3.77 18.62
C THR A 404 -12.81 5.16 18.42
N GLY A 405 -13.01 5.58 17.16
CA GLY A 405 -13.59 6.87 16.83
C GLY A 405 -12.60 8.04 16.94
N ILE A 406 -13.06 9.23 16.54
CA ILE A 406 -12.29 10.47 16.55
C ILE A 406 -12.94 11.45 17.53
N PRO A 407 -12.25 11.83 18.63
CA PRO A 407 -12.73 12.83 19.57
C PRO A 407 -13.02 14.18 18.91
N GLU A 408 -14.09 14.85 19.33
CA GLU A 408 -14.51 16.16 18.78
C GLU A 408 -13.40 17.22 18.85
N SER A 409 -12.59 17.19 19.91
CA SER A 409 -11.46 18.10 20.14
C SER A 409 -10.39 18.05 19.06
N ILE A 410 -10.27 16.92 18.33
CA ILE A 410 -9.23 16.75 17.30
C ILE A 410 -9.79 16.67 15.88
N LYS A 411 -11.11 16.57 15.68
CA LYS A 411 -11.74 16.45 14.35
C LYS A 411 -11.32 17.55 13.38
N GLY A 412 -11.20 18.79 13.85
CA GLY A 412 -10.76 19.92 13.02
C GLY A 412 -9.28 19.84 12.58
N ASN A 413 -8.47 19.00 13.24
CA ASN A 413 -7.03 18.92 13.01
C ASN A 413 -6.60 17.67 12.23
N ILE A 414 -7.48 16.67 12.05
CA ILE A 414 -7.10 15.38 11.45
C ILE A 414 -6.62 15.49 9.99
N PHE A 415 -6.99 16.57 9.31
CA PHE A 415 -6.57 16.85 7.93
C PHE A 415 -5.35 17.79 7.86
N ASN A 416 -4.80 18.24 9.00
CA ASN A 416 -3.60 19.07 9.00
C ASN A 416 -2.37 18.20 8.75
N PRO A 417 -1.40 18.67 7.95
CA PRO A 417 -0.14 17.96 7.74
C PRO A 417 0.55 17.64 9.07
N PHE A 418 1.15 16.45 9.15
CA PHE A 418 1.89 15.93 10.31
C PHE A 418 1.07 15.71 11.59
N PHE A 419 -0.25 15.88 11.54
CA PHE A 419 -1.11 15.55 12.67
C PHE A 419 -1.29 14.03 12.78
N THR A 420 -0.92 13.44 13.92
CA THR A 420 -1.15 12.01 14.18
C THR A 420 -1.42 11.74 15.66
N THR A 421 -2.31 10.80 15.92
CA THR A 421 -2.55 10.22 17.26
C THR A 421 -1.76 8.92 17.47
N LYS A 422 -1.02 8.45 16.45
CA LYS A 422 -0.25 7.21 16.50
C LYS A 422 1.08 7.43 17.23
N PRO A 423 1.66 6.39 17.86
CA PRO A 423 2.99 6.47 18.47
C PRO A 423 4.07 6.91 17.48
N ILE A 424 5.15 7.50 18.00
CA ILE A 424 6.31 7.93 17.22
C ILE A 424 6.81 6.76 16.35
N GLY A 425 6.93 7.01 15.03
CA GLY A 425 7.37 6.02 14.04
C GLY A 425 6.25 5.15 13.43
N LYS A 426 5.00 5.19 13.94
CA LYS A 426 3.87 4.41 13.38
C LYS A 426 2.93 5.20 12.46
N GLY A 427 3.13 6.51 12.31
CA GLY A 427 2.36 7.35 11.41
C GLY A 427 3.10 8.63 11.04
N THR A 428 3.13 8.96 9.75
CA THR A 428 3.70 10.21 9.23
C THR A 428 2.79 11.41 9.51
N GLY A 429 1.51 11.18 9.81
CA GLY A 429 0.51 12.23 9.95
C GLY A 429 0.13 12.92 8.64
N LEU A 430 0.52 12.36 7.50
CA LEU A 430 0.28 12.94 6.17
C LEU A 430 -0.90 12.30 5.43
N GLY A 431 -1.29 11.06 5.78
CA GLY A 431 -2.26 10.29 5.01
C GLY A 431 -3.61 10.98 4.78
N LEU A 432 -4.19 11.62 5.80
CA LEU A 432 -5.47 12.34 5.66
C LEU A 432 -5.31 13.72 4.99
N ASP A 433 -4.18 14.40 5.17
CA ASP A 433 -3.85 15.63 4.42
C ASP A 433 -3.74 15.33 2.92
N VAL A 434 -3.10 14.22 2.56
CA VAL A 434 -3.03 13.73 1.17
C VAL A 434 -4.42 13.46 0.61
N VAL A 435 -5.30 12.78 1.37
CA VAL A 435 -6.70 12.56 0.95
C VAL A 435 -7.37 13.90 0.65
N MET A 436 -7.28 14.86 1.57
CA MET A 436 -7.87 16.19 1.40
C MET A 436 -7.33 16.90 0.16
N ARG A 437 -6.02 16.88 -0.08
CA ARG A 437 -5.36 17.51 -1.23
C ARG A 437 -5.79 16.87 -2.55
N ILE A 438 -5.77 15.54 -2.65
CA ILE A 438 -6.16 14.79 -3.85
C ILE A 438 -7.63 15.02 -4.17
N VAL A 439 -8.50 14.91 -3.16
CA VAL A 439 -9.95 15.09 -3.35
C VAL A 439 -10.23 16.52 -3.82
N LYS A 440 -9.59 17.54 -3.23
CA LYS A 440 -9.69 18.94 -3.69
C LYS A 440 -9.16 19.15 -5.11
N GLN A 441 -8.05 18.52 -5.48
CA GLN A 441 -7.50 18.57 -6.84
C GLN A 441 -8.47 18.01 -7.88
N HIS A 442 -9.30 17.04 -7.48
CA HIS A 442 -10.39 16.50 -8.28
C HIS A 442 -11.72 17.27 -8.14
N LYS A 443 -11.71 18.46 -7.50
CA LYS A 443 -12.89 19.28 -7.20
C LYS A 443 -13.95 18.55 -6.35
N GLY A 444 -13.51 17.54 -5.60
CA GLY A 444 -14.34 16.78 -4.69
C GLY A 444 -14.39 17.36 -3.28
N VAL A 445 -15.08 16.65 -2.40
CA VAL A 445 -15.22 16.99 -0.99
C VAL A 445 -14.94 15.76 -0.12
N VAL A 446 -14.26 15.95 1.02
CA VAL A 446 -14.13 14.92 2.05
C VAL A 446 -14.79 15.42 3.33
N LYS A 447 -15.59 14.54 3.95
CA LYS A 447 -16.29 14.80 5.21
C LYS A 447 -16.00 13.66 6.18
N VAL A 448 -16.06 13.98 7.47
CA VAL A 448 -15.93 12.99 8.54
C VAL A 448 -17.09 13.15 9.51
N SER A 449 -17.70 12.03 9.88
CA SER A 449 -18.65 11.94 10.97
C SER A 449 -18.17 10.81 11.88
N SER A 450 -17.86 11.11 13.14
CA SER A 450 -17.28 10.09 14.02
C SER A 450 -17.81 10.19 15.44
N ASN A 451 -18.11 9.04 16.01
CA ASN A 451 -18.34 8.79 17.43
C ASN A 451 -17.57 7.51 17.81
N PRO A 452 -17.28 7.27 19.10
CA PRO A 452 -16.75 5.98 19.53
C PRO A 452 -17.64 4.82 19.02
N GLY A 453 -17.03 3.83 18.39
CA GLY A 453 -17.74 2.69 17.79
C GLY A 453 -18.36 2.96 16.42
N LYS A 454 -18.22 4.17 15.84
CA LYS A 454 -18.60 4.46 14.45
C LYS A 454 -17.90 5.69 13.86
N THR A 455 -17.07 5.51 12.84
CA THR A 455 -16.48 6.58 12.04
C THR A 455 -16.84 6.41 10.57
N ASP A 456 -17.48 7.42 10.00
CA ASP A 456 -17.82 7.52 8.58
C ASP A 456 -16.89 8.54 7.92
N MET A 457 -16.00 8.07 7.06
CA MET A 457 -15.23 8.90 6.12
C MET A 457 -15.96 8.92 4.79
N ILE A 458 -16.39 10.11 4.36
CA ILE A 458 -17.22 10.30 3.16
C ILE A 458 -16.41 11.09 2.15
N VAL A 459 -16.24 10.54 0.95
CA VAL A 459 -15.55 11.18 -0.17
C VAL A 459 -16.52 11.36 -1.33
N GLU A 460 -16.53 12.57 -1.88
CA GLU A 460 -17.40 12.97 -2.99
C GLU A 460 -16.51 13.33 -4.19
N PHE A 461 -16.69 12.65 -5.32
CA PHE A 461 -15.97 12.93 -6.57
C PHE A 461 -16.95 13.33 -7.69
N PRO A 462 -16.76 14.47 -8.37
CA PRO A 462 -17.53 14.81 -9.56
C PRO A 462 -17.29 13.79 -10.69
N ILE A 463 -18.35 13.37 -11.37
CA ILE A 463 -18.27 12.40 -12.48
C ILE A 463 -17.45 12.97 -13.65
N GLU A 464 -17.67 14.25 -13.98
CA GLU A 464 -16.95 15.01 -15.00
C GLU A 464 -16.15 16.16 -14.36
N GLY A 465 -15.08 15.83 -13.62
CA GLY A 465 -14.25 16.78 -12.87
C GLY A 465 -13.01 17.28 -13.61
#